data_AF-A0A4Q0XUL3-F1
#
_entry.id   AF-A0A4Q0XUL3-F1
#
_cell.length_a   1.000
_cell.length_b   1.000
_cell.length_c   1.000
_cell.angle_alpha   90.00
_cell.angle_beta   90.00
_cell.angle_gamma   90.00
#
_symmetry.space_group_name_H-M   'P 1'
#
loop_
_entity.id
_entity.type
_entity.pdbx_description
1 polymer ?
#
loop_
_entity_poly.entity_id
_entity_poly.type
_entity_poly.pdbx_seq_one_letter_code
_entity_poly.pdbx_strand_id
1 'polypeptide(L)'
;MSLYFTCETLPDNNHLKLLNINIKNETVFKVASLLLKIQKTFLETKNYDDINIVERKEFILEYIHTYNSYLDSSILSKILNHITLLSNRQINTLNYLLPNKNYVCSFYIHKIINEYRPQGKIKGDTHIAAYLEEKYNIKISRRNVCYIRKKYLISTSYKRQDRSIFYCLDKQYGYKQKLNKDNIKSVEKNIEGIYELSLNTLEHYPYAKNKILYIGSSNNIKKRLSTYTTQKGHTPNMKKFLQDNAHQIYFRYLKIKDCKSYEMLLLNSFINIHGELPKLNKQRIINISQAV
;
A
#
# COMPACT_ATOMS: atom_id res chain seq x y z
N MET A 1 -21.46 18.30 -54.35
CA MET A 1 -22.33 17.35 -53.63
C MET A 1 -22.33 17.79 -52.18
N SER A 2 -23.42 18.40 -51.72
CA SER A 2 -23.50 19.04 -50.41
C SER A 2 -24.24 18.10 -49.46
N LEU A 3 -23.57 17.63 -48.41
CA LEU A 3 -24.20 16.84 -47.36
C LEU A 3 -24.93 17.78 -46.40
N TYR A 4 -26.26 17.72 -46.40
CA TYR A 4 -27.09 18.38 -45.41
C TYR A 4 -27.41 17.38 -44.30
N PHE A 5 -26.95 17.66 -43.08
CA PHE A 5 -27.36 16.91 -41.89
C PHE A 5 -28.60 17.58 -41.30
N THR A 6 -29.73 16.88 -41.30
CA THR A 6 -30.92 17.29 -40.54
C THR A 6 -30.72 16.88 -39.09
N CYS A 7 -30.58 17.87 -38.19
CA CYS A 7 -30.46 17.62 -36.77
C CYS A 7 -31.86 17.44 -36.17
N GLU A 8 -32.32 16.20 -36.00
CA GLU A 8 -33.59 15.92 -35.34
C GLU A 8 -33.48 16.19 -33.83
N THR A 9 -34.28 17.13 -33.32
CA THR A 9 -34.36 17.42 -31.89
C THR A 9 -35.22 16.37 -31.20
N LEU A 10 -34.59 15.45 -30.46
CA LEU A 10 -35.31 14.49 -29.62
C LEU A 10 -36.10 15.20 -28.50
N PRO A 11 -37.29 14.69 -28.11
CA PRO A 11 -38.09 15.25 -27.01
C PRO A 11 -37.30 15.32 -25.68
N ASP A 12 -37.71 16.23 -24.79
CA ASP A 12 -37.13 16.42 -23.44
C ASP A 12 -35.62 16.67 -23.37
N ASN A 13 -35.04 17.31 -24.40
CA ASN A 13 -33.60 17.56 -24.52
C ASN A 13 -32.75 16.27 -24.45
N ASN A 14 -33.32 15.12 -24.85
CA ASN A 14 -32.62 13.83 -24.76
C ASN A 14 -31.36 13.78 -25.62
N HIS A 15 -31.31 14.56 -26.72
CA HIS A 15 -30.13 14.73 -27.55
C HIS A 15 -28.94 15.36 -26.76
N LEU A 16 -29.20 16.36 -25.91
CA LEU A 16 -28.19 16.96 -25.03
C LEU A 16 -27.76 15.97 -23.93
N LYS A 17 -28.68 15.17 -23.39
CA LYS A 17 -28.35 14.14 -22.39
C LYS A 17 -27.43 13.07 -22.98
N LEU A 18 -27.72 12.59 -24.19
CA LEU A 18 -26.87 11.63 -24.91
C LEU A 18 -25.50 12.22 -25.24
N LEU A 19 -25.45 13.47 -25.69
CA LEU A 19 -24.20 14.18 -25.93
C LEU A 19 -23.36 14.26 -24.65
N ASN A 20 -23.95 14.63 -23.51
CA ASN A 20 -23.25 14.70 -22.22
C ASN A 20 -22.72 13.33 -21.76
N ILE A 21 -23.48 12.26 -22.00
CA ILE A 21 -23.03 10.88 -21.73
C ILE A 21 -21.82 10.54 -22.60
N ASN A 22 -21.87 10.88 -23.89
CA ASN A 22 -20.76 10.62 -24.81
C ASN A 22 -19.50 11.40 -24.41
N ILE A 23 -19.63 12.71 -24.12
CA ILE A 23 -18.51 13.55 -23.65
C ILE A 23 -17.92 12.96 -22.37
N LYS A 24 -18.76 12.56 -21.41
CA LYS A 24 -18.29 11.93 -20.16
C LYS A 24 -17.52 10.65 -20.43
N ASN A 25 -18.06 9.75 -21.23
CA ASN A 25 -17.45 8.46 -21.53
C ASN A 25 -16.13 8.62 -22.29
N GLU A 26 -16.11 9.52 -23.27
CA GLU A 26 -14.91 9.86 -24.03
C GLU A 26 -13.82 10.45 -23.11
N THR A 27 -14.18 11.38 -22.24
CA THR A 27 -13.24 11.98 -21.28
C THR A 27 -12.67 10.92 -20.34
N VAL A 28 -13.51 10.03 -19.79
CA VAL A 28 -13.07 8.91 -18.94
C VAL A 28 -12.10 8.00 -19.70
N PHE A 29 -12.45 7.63 -20.94
CA PHE A 29 -11.63 6.76 -21.78
C PHE A 29 -10.26 7.39 -22.07
N LYS A 30 -10.22 8.67 -22.47
CA LYS A 30 -8.97 9.40 -22.73
C LYS A 30 -8.10 9.55 -21.49
N VAL A 31 -8.69 9.90 -20.34
CA VAL A 31 -7.96 10.01 -19.05
C VAL A 31 -7.36 8.66 -18.67
N ALA A 32 -8.16 7.58 -18.71
CA ALA A 32 -7.68 6.24 -18.38
C ALA A 32 -6.58 5.80 -19.35
N SER A 33 -6.74 6.00 -20.66
CA SER A 33 -5.76 5.63 -21.68
C SER A 33 -4.42 6.32 -21.48
N LEU A 34 -4.44 7.64 -21.21
CA LEU A 34 -3.22 8.39 -20.96
C LEU A 34 -2.54 7.95 -19.66
N LEU A 35 -3.29 7.70 -18.58
CA LEU A 35 -2.72 7.17 -17.34
C LEU A 35 -2.06 5.81 -17.52
N LEU A 36 -2.72 4.90 -18.24
CA LEU A 36 -2.19 3.58 -18.51
C LEU A 36 -0.91 3.66 -19.37
N LYS A 37 -0.88 4.59 -20.33
CA LYS A 37 0.32 4.87 -21.15
C LYS A 37 1.48 5.39 -20.29
N ILE A 38 1.23 6.40 -19.46
CA ILE A 38 2.22 7.01 -18.57
C ILE A 38 2.76 5.97 -17.59
N GLN A 39 1.90 5.12 -17.03
CA GLN A 39 2.28 4.15 -15.99
C GLN A 39 2.51 2.72 -16.53
N LYS A 40 2.81 2.58 -17.82
CA LYS A 40 2.93 1.27 -18.48
C LYS A 40 3.94 0.35 -17.78
N THR A 41 5.16 0.84 -17.54
CA THR A 41 6.22 0.06 -16.90
C THR A 41 5.81 -0.42 -15.51
N PHE A 42 5.28 0.48 -14.68
CA PHE A 42 4.74 0.13 -13.37
C PHE A 42 3.61 -0.92 -13.44
N LEU A 43 2.73 -0.82 -14.42
CA LEU A 43 1.63 -1.77 -14.58
C LEU A 43 2.12 -3.18 -14.92
N GLU A 44 3.22 -3.28 -15.66
CA GLU A 44 3.89 -4.53 -16.04
C GLU A 44 4.70 -5.11 -14.86
N THR A 45 5.52 -4.30 -14.19
CA THR A 45 6.45 -4.78 -13.14
C THR A 45 5.82 -4.88 -11.75
N LYS A 46 4.78 -4.07 -11.48
CA LYS A 46 4.21 -3.82 -10.14
C LYS A 46 5.23 -3.34 -9.11
N ASN A 47 6.34 -2.78 -9.57
CA ASN A 47 7.35 -2.22 -8.70
C ASN A 47 7.19 -0.69 -8.63
N TYR A 48 7.01 -0.15 -7.43
CA TYR A 48 6.87 1.29 -7.24
C TYR A 48 8.12 2.09 -7.65
N ASP A 49 9.27 1.46 -7.83
CA ASP A 49 10.44 2.10 -8.43
C ASP A 49 10.20 2.48 -9.91
N ASP A 50 9.28 1.80 -10.60
CA ASP A 50 8.97 2.03 -12.01
C ASP A 50 7.76 2.96 -12.21
N ILE A 51 7.24 3.56 -11.13
CA ILE A 51 6.10 4.47 -11.19
C ILE A 51 6.57 5.88 -11.56
N ASN A 52 5.93 6.47 -12.58
CA ASN A 52 6.19 7.83 -12.97
C ASN A 52 5.51 8.79 -11.99
N ILE A 53 6.26 9.75 -11.45
CA ILE A 53 5.71 10.85 -10.65
C ILE A 53 5.17 11.88 -11.61
N VAL A 54 3.84 12.04 -11.64
CA VAL A 54 3.18 13.07 -12.45
C VAL A 54 2.29 13.91 -11.56
N GLU A 55 2.49 15.22 -11.53
CA GLU A 55 1.59 16.11 -10.82
C GLU A 55 0.28 16.26 -11.60
N ARG A 56 -0.85 16.43 -10.90
CA ARG A 56 -2.16 16.56 -11.57
C ARG A 56 -2.21 17.69 -12.60
N LYS A 57 -1.49 18.79 -12.33
CA LYS A 57 -1.39 19.92 -13.27
C LYS A 57 -0.66 19.52 -14.55
N GLU A 58 0.48 18.83 -14.41
CA GLU A 58 1.26 18.32 -15.53
C GLU A 58 0.44 17.30 -16.34
N PHE A 59 -0.28 16.41 -15.66
CA PHE A 59 -1.18 15.47 -16.32
C PHE A 59 -2.27 16.17 -17.14
N ILE A 60 -2.87 17.24 -16.60
CA ILE A 60 -3.90 18.01 -17.31
C ILE A 60 -3.31 18.69 -18.56
N LEU A 61 -2.12 19.29 -18.43
CA LEU A 61 -1.44 19.90 -19.57
C LEU A 61 -1.14 18.88 -20.67
N GLU A 62 -0.61 17.70 -20.28
CA GLU A 62 -0.34 16.61 -21.22
C GLU A 62 -1.62 16.07 -21.87
N TYR A 63 -2.72 15.97 -21.11
CA TYR A 63 -4.02 15.57 -21.63
C TYR A 63 -4.55 16.55 -22.68
N ILE A 64 -4.53 17.85 -22.37
CA ILE A 64 -5.00 18.90 -23.27
C ILE A 64 -4.15 18.89 -24.54
N HIS A 65 -2.83 18.77 -24.41
CA HIS A 65 -1.91 18.69 -25.53
C HIS A 65 -2.16 17.44 -26.40
N THR A 66 -2.34 16.26 -25.78
CA THR A 66 -2.49 14.98 -26.48
C THR A 66 -3.83 14.85 -27.21
N TYR A 67 -4.92 15.32 -26.59
CA TYR A 67 -6.27 15.07 -27.10
C TYR A 67 -6.98 16.32 -27.61
N ASN A 68 -6.35 17.49 -27.53
CA ASN A 68 -6.95 18.78 -27.86
C ASN A 68 -8.36 18.94 -27.25
N SER A 69 -8.49 18.55 -25.97
CA SER A 69 -9.78 18.43 -25.28
C SER A 69 -9.67 19.04 -23.88
N TYR A 70 -10.75 19.68 -23.42
CA TYR A 70 -10.80 20.28 -22.08
C TYR A 70 -10.77 19.23 -20.97
N LEU A 71 -9.99 19.50 -19.93
CA LEU A 71 -10.00 18.76 -18.67
C LEU A 71 -9.60 19.72 -17.54
N ASP A 72 -10.38 19.76 -16.48
CA ASP A 72 -10.03 20.47 -15.26
C ASP A 72 -9.75 19.54 -14.09
N SER A 73 -9.20 20.11 -13.01
CA SER A 73 -8.84 19.38 -11.80
C SER A 73 -10.04 18.74 -11.10
N SER A 74 -11.24 19.31 -11.21
CA SER A 74 -12.45 18.79 -10.58
C SER A 74 -12.98 17.57 -11.33
N ILE A 75 -13.04 17.63 -12.67
CA ILE A 75 -13.39 16.52 -13.54
C ILE A 75 -12.38 15.39 -13.35
N LEU A 76 -11.09 15.70 -13.43
CA LEU A 76 -10.04 14.71 -13.20
C LEU A 76 -10.18 14.05 -11.83
N SER A 77 -10.38 14.82 -10.76
CA SER A 77 -10.53 14.26 -9.40
C SER A 77 -11.74 13.33 -9.30
N LYS A 78 -12.87 13.65 -9.92
CA LYS A 78 -14.05 12.77 -9.97
C LYS A 78 -13.72 11.46 -10.70
N ILE A 79 -13.05 11.54 -11.85
CA ILE A 79 -12.68 10.36 -12.62
C ILE A 79 -11.72 9.48 -11.81
N LEU A 80 -10.67 10.05 -11.23
CA LEU A 80 -9.65 9.32 -10.48
C LEU A 80 -10.22 8.56 -9.27
N ASN A 81 -11.20 9.14 -8.58
CA ASN A 81 -11.74 8.57 -7.34
C ASN A 81 -12.91 7.60 -7.57
N HIS A 82 -13.66 7.73 -8.66
CA HIS A 82 -14.88 6.95 -8.90
C HIS A 82 -14.75 5.89 -10.00
N ILE A 83 -13.76 6.00 -10.89
CA ILE A 83 -13.51 4.96 -11.89
C ILE A 83 -12.56 3.92 -11.30
N THR A 84 -12.97 2.66 -11.42
CA THR A 84 -12.20 1.50 -10.99
C THR A 84 -11.42 0.90 -12.14
N LEU A 85 -10.23 0.42 -11.81
CA LEU A 85 -9.33 -0.33 -12.66
C LEU A 85 -9.21 -1.74 -12.08
N LEU A 86 -9.60 -2.74 -12.88
CA LEU A 86 -9.28 -4.13 -12.59
C LEU A 86 -7.89 -4.43 -13.14
N SER A 87 -6.93 -4.68 -12.25
CA SER A 87 -5.59 -5.11 -12.63
C SER A 87 -5.19 -6.30 -11.78
N ASN A 88 -4.85 -7.43 -12.41
CA ASN A 88 -4.39 -8.65 -11.75
C ASN A 88 -5.30 -9.11 -10.59
N ARG A 89 -6.61 -9.16 -10.83
CA ARG A 89 -7.65 -9.54 -9.84
C ARG A 89 -7.80 -8.60 -8.64
N GLN A 90 -7.11 -7.46 -8.65
CA GLN A 90 -7.32 -6.38 -7.68
C GLN A 90 -8.12 -5.25 -8.32
N ILE A 91 -9.08 -4.74 -7.57
CA ILE A 91 -9.89 -3.59 -7.97
C ILE A 91 -9.32 -2.38 -7.23
N ASN A 92 -8.71 -1.47 -7.98
CA ASN A 92 -8.19 -0.21 -7.46
C ASN A 92 -8.92 0.96 -8.13
N THR A 93 -8.98 2.13 -7.52
CA THR A 93 -9.42 3.34 -8.22
C THR A 93 -8.32 3.84 -9.14
N LEU A 94 -8.65 4.61 -10.18
CA LEU A 94 -7.63 5.19 -11.08
C LEU A 94 -6.62 6.08 -10.35
N ASN A 95 -6.99 6.66 -9.20
CA ASN A 95 -6.07 7.42 -8.34
C ASN A 95 -4.85 6.61 -7.88
N TYR A 96 -4.91 5.27 -7.90
CA TYR A 96 -3.76 4.39 -7.67
C TYR A 96 -2.59 4.65 -8.65
N LEU A 97 -2.89 5.10 -9.87
CA LEU A 97 -1.90 5.40 -10.92
C LEU A 97 -1.37 6.84 -10.86
N LEU A 98 -1.91 7.67 -9.97
CA LEU A 98 -1.43 9.03 -9.67
C LEU A 98 -1.14 9.14 -8.17
N PRO A 99 -0.15 8.39 -7.66
CA PRO A 99 0.19 8.42 -6.25
C PRO A 99 0.64 9.82 -5.81
N ASN A 100 0.48 10.11 -4.53
CA ASN A 100 1.01 11.33 -3.94
C ASN A 100 2.55 11.38 -4.11
N LYS A 101 3.10 12.53 -4.55
CA LYS A 101 4.54 12.75 -4.69
C LYS A 101 5.34 12.35 -3.45
N ASN A 102 4.86 12.69 -2.25
CA ASN A 102 5.49 12.32 -0.99
C ASN A 102 5.50 10.80 -0.76
N TYR A 103 4.46 10.09 -1.23
CA TYR A 103 4.43 8.64 -1.16
C TYR A 103 5.49 8.04 -2.07
N VAL A 104 5.59 8.49 -3.32
CA VAL A 104 6.63 7.99 -4.24
C VAL A 104 8.04 8.33 -3.74
N CYS A 105 8.25 9.56 -3.26
CA CYS A 105 9.52 9.96 -2.63
C CYS A 105 9.90 9.07 -1.44
N SER A 106 8.93 8.49 -0.72
CA SER A 106 9.20 7.60 0.39
C SER A 106 9.96 6.33 -0.04
N PHE A 107 9.68 5.79 -1.23
CA PHE A 107 10.38 4.64 -1.79
C PHE A 107 11.84 4.97 -2.10
N TYR A 108 12.08 6.08 -2.79
CA TYR A 108 13.44 6.53 -3.09
C TYR A 108 14.24 6.82 -1.82
N ILE A 109 13.63 7.46 -0.81
CA ILE A 109 14.26 7.69 0.49
C ILE A 109 14.63 6.36 1.17
N HIS A 110 13.72 5.38 1.17
CA HIS A 110 13.96 4.06 1.75
C HIS A 110 15.09 3.32 1.03
N LYS A 111 15.09 3.34 -0.31
CA LYS A 111 16.14 2.77 -1.16
C LYS A 111 17.50 3.39 -0.88
N ILE A 112 17.57 4.73 -0.88
CA ILE A 112 18.78 5.49 -0.58
C ILE A 112 19.32 5.13 0.82
N ILE A 113 18.46 5.08 1.83
CA ILE A 113 18.84 4.69 3.19
C ILE A 113 19.39 3.27 3.21
N ASN A 114 18.77 2.33 2.50
CA ASN A 114 19.18 0.93 2.54
C ASN A 114 20.46 0.64 1.75
N GLU A 115 20.69 1.33 0.63
CA GLU A 115 21.88 1.16 -0.20
C GLU A 115 23.11 1.83 0.42
N TYR A 116 22.99 3.10 0.81
CA TYR A 116 24.17 3.94 1.07
C TYR A 116 24.49 4.11 2.56
N ARG A 117 23.52 3.93 3.45
CA ARG A 117 23.76 4.05 4.89
C ARG A 117 24.63 2.94 5.48
N PRO A 118 24.52 1.65 5.08
CA PRO A 118 25.46 0.62 5.53
C PRO A 118 26.92 0.93 5.18
N GLN A 119 27.13 1.69 4.11
CA GLN A 119 28.44 2.13 3.63
C GLN A 119 28.95 3.40 4.35
N GLY A 120 28.20 3.93 5.33
CA GLY A 120 28.55 5.16 6.05
C GLY A 120 28.38 6.46 5.25
N LYS A 121 27.87 6.40 4.02
CA LYS A 121 27.75 7.56 3.11
C LYS A 121 26.62 8.52 3.47
N ILE A 122 25.62 8.07 4.22
CA ILE A 122 24.45 8.88 4.59
C ILE A 122 24.33 9.05 6.09
N LYS A 123 24.70 10.24 6.57
CA LYS A 123 24.65 10.59 7.99
C LYS A 123 23.31 11.18 8.44
N GLY A 124 22.50 11.71 7.52
CA GLY A 124 21.22 12.33 7.87
C GLY A 124 20.42 12.84 6.67
N ASP A 125 19.29 13.48 6.95
CA ASP A 125 18.28 13.85 5.94
C ASP A 125 18.77 14.85 4.88
N THR A 126 19.79 15.66 5.21
CA THR A 126 20.42 16.56 4.23
C THR A 126 21.12 15.78 3.12
N HIS A 127 21.83 14.71 3.47
CA HIS A 127 22.47 13.85 2.47
C HIS A 127 21.42 13.12 1.63
N ILE A 128 20.31 12.68 2.24
CA ILE A 128 19.21 12.04 1.51
C ILE A 128 18.62 13.01 0.48
N ALA A 129 18.40 14.28 0.85
CA ALA A 129 17.92 15.30 -0.08
C ALA A 129 18.88 15.48 -1.27
N ALA A 130 20.19 15.57 -1.01
CA ALA A 130 21.21 15.70 -2.05
C ALA A 130 21.22 14.49 -3.00
N TYR A 131 21.18 13.26 -2.45
CA TYR A 131 21.14 12.03 -3.26
C TYR A 131 19.87 11.90 -4.10
N LEU A 132 18.73 12.41 -3.61
CA LEU A 132 17.49 12.43 -4.39
C LEU A 132 17.58 13.37 -5.61
N GLU A 133 18.20 14.53 -5.44
CA GLU A 133 18.43 15.48 -6.53
C GLU A 133 19.45 14.90 -7.53
N GLU A 134 20.57 14.36 -7.05
CA GLU A 134 21.64 13.80 -7.90
C GLU A 134 21.21 12.56 -8.69
N LYS A 135 20.59 11.57 -8.03
CA LYS A 135 20.31 10.25 -8.64
C LYS A 135 18.96 10.20 -9.35
N TYR A 136 17.98 10.96 -8.87
CA TYR A 136 16.58 10.85 -9.33
C TYR A 136 16.02 12.18 -9.85
N ASN A 137 16.80 13.27 -9.86
CA ASN A 137 16.34 14.61 -10.21
C ASN A 137 15.12 15.07 -9.37
N ILE A 138 15.03 14.61 -8.11
CA ILE A 138 13.94 14.95 -7.20
C ILE A 138 14.44 15.99 -6.19
N LYS A 139 14.14 17.26 -6.44
CA LYS A 139 14.48 18.35 -5.53
C LYS A 139 13.48 18.45 -4.37
N ILE A 140 13.93 18.12 -3.16
CA ILE A 140 13.14 18.29 -1.93
C ILE A 140 13.99 18.82 -0.78
N SER A 141 13.36 19.61 0.11
CA SER A 141 14.06 20.15 1.28
C SER A 141 14.35 19.06 2.32
N ARG A 142 15.39 19.27 3.13
CA ARG A 142 15.67 18.45 4.32
C ARG A 142 14.43 18.27 5.21
N ARG A 143 13.66 19.35 5.43
CA ARG A 143 12.43 19.30 6.26
C ARG A 143 11.39 18.38 5.65
N ASN A 144 11.21 18.42 4.32
CA ASN A 144 10.30 17.52 3.61
C ASN A 144 10.78 16.07 3.67
N VAL A 145 12.08 15.81 3.52
CA VAL A 145 12.65 14.46 3.74
C VAL A 145 12.28 13.93 5.13
N CYS A 146 12.53 14.72 6.18
CA CYS A 146 12.19 14.34 7.55
C CYS A 146 10.69 14.07 7.73
N TYR A 147 9.84 14.94 7.17
CA TYR A 147 8.39 14.76 7.18
C TYR A 147 7.96 13.46 6.49
N ILE A 148 8.42 13.22 5.26
CA ILE A 148 8.11 12.03 4.48
C ILE A 148 8.54 10.78 5.24
N ARG A 149 9.77 10.76 5.76
CA ARG A 149 10.29 9.65 6.55
C ARG A 149 9.40 9.35 7.75
N LYS A 150 9.05 10.36 8.55
CA LYS A 150 8.18 10.18 9.73
C LYS A 150 6.80 9.68 9.33
N LYS A 151 6.21 10.28 8.28
CA LYS A 151 4.87 9.93 7.77
C LYS A 151 4.79 8.48 7.30
N TYR A 152 5.81 8.01 6.58
CA TYR A 152 5.88 6.65 6.03
C TYR A 152 6.75 5.73 6.88
N LEU A 153 6.99 6.09 8.15
CA LEU A 153 7.65 5.25 9.15
C LEU A 153 9.05 4.74 8.75
N ILE A 154 9.78 5.53 7.96
CA ILE A 154 11.15 5.22 7.52
C ILE A 154 12.14 5.64 8.61
N SER A 155 12.76 4.66 9.24
CA SER A 155 13.64 4.84 10.40
C SER A 155 14.91 5.67 10.12
N THR A 156 15.21 6.59 11.05
CA THR A 156 16.39 7.50 11.01
C THR A 156 17.68 6.82 11.38
N SER A 157 17.64 5.64 11.97
CA SER A 157 18.80 4.81 12.23
C SER A 157 18.77 3.64 11.25
N TYR A 158 19.91 3.29 10.64
CA TYR A 158 20.08 1.96 10.07
C TYR A 158 20.13 0.99 11.26
N LYS A 159 18.98 0.65 11.84
CA LYS A 159 18.92 -0.38 12.87
C LYS A 159 19.09 -1.72 12.15
N ARG A 160 20.35 -2.08 11.91
CA ARG A 160 20.74 -3.47 11.59
C ARG A 160 20.10 -4.43 12.62
N GLN A 161 19.94 -3.95 13.86
CA GLN A 161 19.15 -4.58 14.92
C GLN A 161 17.70 -4.90 14.52
N ASP A 162 16.92 -4.00 13.93
CA ASP A 162 15.50 -4.26 13.64
C ASP A 162 15.32 -5.35 12.57
N ARG A 163 16.12 -5.33 11.49
CA ARG A 163 16.18 -6.43 10.52
C ARG A 163 16.62 -7.72 11.19
N SER A 164 17.66 -7.67 12.02
CA SER A 164 18.14 -8.85 12.74
C SER A 164 17.09 -9.39 13.70
N ILE A 165 16.31 -8.55 14.39
CA ILE A 165 15.26 -8.97 15.32
C ILE A 165 14.14 -9.66 14.57
N PHE A 166 13.67 -9.10 13.45
CA PHE A 166 12.65 -9.76 12.64
C PHE A 166 13.11 -11.14 12.19
N TYR A 167 14.31 -11.26 11.62
CA TYR A 167 14.85 -12.56 11.18
C TYR A 167 15.23 -13.51 12.32
N CYS A 168 15.66 -12.99 13.47
CA CYS A 168 15.98 -13.80 14.64
C CYS A 168 14.70 -14.37 15.27
N LEU A 169 13.66 -13.56 15.43
CA LEU A 169 12.36 -14.01 15.93
C LEU A 169 11.67 -14.93 14.91
N ASP A 170 11.82 -14.67 13.62
CA ASP A 170 11.31 -15.54 12.53
C ASP A 170 11.76 -17.00 12.71
N LYS A 171 13.03 -17.19 13.11
CA LYS A 171 13.60 -18.52 13.41
C LYS A 171 13.07 -19.17 14.68
N GLN A 172 12.48 -18.40 15.60
CA GLN A 172 11.94 -18.90 16.86
C GLN A 172 10.46 -19.28 16.76
N TYR A 173 9.76 -18.84 15.72
CA TYR A 173 8.38 -19.26 15.50
C TYR A 173 8.29 -20.78 15.35
N GLY A 174 7.21 -21.35 15.89
CA GLY A 174 6.84 -22.73 15.59
C GLY A 174 6.52 -22.93 14.12
N TYR A 175 6.39 -24.20 13.72
CA TYR A 175 6.02 -24.56 12.36
C TYR A 175 4.72 -23.91 11.91
N LYS A 176 4.69 -23.50 10.64
CA LYS A 176 3.50 -22.96 10.00
C LYS A 176 2.44 -24.06 9.86
N GLN A 177 1.25 -23.81 10.41
CA GLN A 177 0.12 -24.74 10.43
C GLN A 177 -1.11 -24.12 9.75
N LYS A 178 -1.95 -24.94 9.14
CA LYS A 178 -3.23 -24.48 8.58
C LYS A 178 -4.17 -24.05 9.71
N LEU A 179 -4.87 -22.93 9.54
CA LEU A 179 -5.83 -22.43 10.52
C LEU A 179 -7.12 -23.27 10.49
N ASN A 180 -7.13 -24.36 11.26
CA ASN A 180 -8.30 -25.22 11.45
C ASN A 180 -8.40 -25.70 12.91
N LYS A 181 -9.55 -26.29 13.27
CA LYS A 181 -9.78 -26.74 14.65
C LYS A 181 -8.78 -27.79 15.10
N ASP A 182 -8.35 -28.69 14.22
CA ASP A 182 -7.48 -29.82 14.59
C ASP A 182 -6.06 -29.38 14.90
N ASN A 183 -5.48 -28.49 14.09
CA ASN A 183 -4.17 -27.92 14.36
C ASN A 183 -4.19 -27.06 15.64
N ILE A 184 -5.28 -26.32 15.89
CA ILE A 184 -5.42 -25.51 17.12
C ILE A 184 -5.56 -26.38 18.37
N LYS A 185 -6.11 -27.60 18.28
CA LYS A 185 -6.16 -28.53 19.43
C LYS A 185 -4.77 -28.83 19.96
N SER A 186 -3.77 -28.94 19.07
CA SER A 186 -2.36 -29.22 19.42
C SER A 186 -1.64 -28.07 20.13
N VAL A 187 -2.16 -26.83 20.04
CA VAL A 187 -1.59 -25.67 20.74
C VAL A 187 -1.83 -25.82 22.25
N GLU A 188 -0.80 -25.60 23.08
CA GLU A 188 -0.96 -25.68 24.53
C GLU A 188 -1.97 -24.64 25.03
N LYS A 189 -2.67 -24.96 26.13
CA LYS A 189 -3.62 -24.04 26.74
C LYS A 189 -2.86 -22.91 27.46
N ASN A 190 -3.44 -21.70 27.46
CA ASN A 190 -2.95 -20.54 28.22
C ASN A 190 -1.53 -20.08 27.87
N ILE A 191 -1.09 -20.32 26.63
CA ILE A 191 0.14 -19.72 26.13
C ILE A 191 -0.08 -18.23 25.89
N GLU A 192 0.76 -17.42 26.53
CA GLU A 192 1.02 -16.04 26.12
C GLU A 192 2.07 -16.00 25.01
N GLY A 193 1.85 -15.13 24.03
CA GLY A 193 2.85 -14.85 23.03
C GLY A 193 2.30 -14.15 21.80
N ILE A 194 3.04 -14.28 20.71
CA ILE A 194 2.80 -13.61 19.44
C ILE A 194 2.40 -14.64 18.42
N TYR A 195 1.48 -14.28 17.54
CA TYR A 195 1.06 -15.11 16.43
C TYR A 195 0.99 -14.28 15.15
N GLU A 196 1.07 -14.99 14.04
CA GLU A 196 0.94 -14.41 12.72
C GLU A 196 -0.12 -15.16 11.93
N LEU A 197 -0.84 -14.44 11.06
CA LEU A 197 -1.68 -15.04 10.03
C LEU A 197 -1.05 -14.77 8.67
N SER A 198 -1.04 -15.78 7.82
CA SER A 198 -0.42 -15.71 6.49
C SER A 198 -1.19 -16.54 5.46
N LEU A 199 -0.96 -16.23 4.19
CA LEU A 199 -1.35 -17.08 3.07
C LEU A 199 -0.14 -17.88 2.57
N ASN A 200 -0.34 -18.74 1.56
CA ASN A 200 0.78 -19.33 0.82
C ASN A 200 1.19 -18.48 -0.39
N THR A 201 0.29 -17.62 -0.87
CA THR A 201 0.52 -16.62 -1.91
C THR A 201 1.32 -15.44 -1.35
N LEU A 202 2.15 -14.85 -2.21
CA LEU A 202 2.90 -13.64 -1.89
C LEU A 202 2.02 -12.42 -2.12
N GLU A 203 1.90 -11.57 -1.10
CA GLU A 203 1.25 -10.28 -1.17
C GLU A 203 2.27 -9.18 -1.44
N HIS A 204 1.84 -8.15 -2.17
CA HIS A 204 2.68 -7.00 -2.49
C HIS A 204 2.58 -5.95 -1.37
N TYR A 205 3.74 -5.65 -0.78
CA TYR A 205 3.95 -4.49 0.07
C TYR A 205 4.86 -3.48 -0.65
N PRO A 206 4.86 -2.20 -0.24
CA PRO A 206 5.63 -1.13 -0.86
C PRO A 206 7.08 -1.50 -1.21
N TYR A 207 7.81 -2.13 -0.28
CA TYR A 207 9.25 -2.36 -0.43
C TYR A 207 9.64 -3.82 -0.75
N ALA A 208 8.74 -4.78 -0.51
CA ALA A 208 9.02 -6.20 -0.72
C ALA A 208 7.74 -7.04 -0.73
N LYS A 209 7.79 -8.24 -1.31
CA LYS A 209 6.68 -9.20 -1.21
C LYS A 209 6.75 -9.97 0.12
N ASN A 210 5.62 -10.26 0.74
CA ASN A 210 5.54 -11.10 1.94
C ASN A 210 4.22 -11.88 2.00
N LYS A 211 4.20 -13.03 2.67
CA LYS A 211 3.00 -13.88 2.88
C LYS A 211 2.21 -13.53 4.15
N ILE A 212 2.86 -12.86 5.11
CA ILE A 212 2.26 -12.47 6.39
C ILE A 212 1.24 -11.36 6.12
N LEU A 213 0.07 -11.48 6.72
CA LEU A 213 -1.06 -10.56 6.58
C LEU A 213 -1.48 -9.93 7.90
N TYR A 214 -1.16 -10.58 9.01
CA TYR A 214 -1.46 -10.11 10.34
C TYR A 214 -0.39 -10.55 11.33
N ILE A 215 0.02 -9.66 12.22
CA ILE A 215 0.84 -9.96 13.40
C ILE A 215 0.06 -9.47 14.62
N GLY A 216 -0.06 -10.29 15.66
CA GLY A 216 -0.74 -9.90 16.89
C GLY A 216 -0.23 -10.65 18.10
N SER A 217 -0.56 -10.14 19.28
CA SER A 217 -0.23 -10.79 20.55
C SER A 217 -1.48 -11.19 21.35
N SER A 218 -1.36 -12.20 22.20
CA SER A 218 -2.44 -12.64 23.09
C SER A 218 -1.89 -13.40 24.29
N ASN A 219 -2.48 -13.17 25.46
CA ASN A 219 -2.23 -13.95 26.69
C ASN A 219 -2.78 -15.39 26.61
N ASN A 220 -3.53 -15.68 25.54
CA ASN A 220 -4.05 -17.01 25.25
C ASN A 220 -4.15 -17.17 23.73
N ILE A 221 -3.07 -17.68 23.13
CA ILE A 221 -2.96 -17.88 21.68
C ILE A 221 -4.01 -18.87 21.19
N LYS A 222 -4.19 -20.00 21.90
CA LYS A 222 -5.19 -21.01 21.53
C LYS A 222 -6.60 -20.42 21.40
N LYS A 223 -7.06 -19.72 22.43
CA LYS A 223 -8.38 -19.06 22.43
C LYS A 223 -8.49 -18.05 21.29
N ARG A 224 -7.45 -17.25 21.07
CA ARG A 224 -7.40 -16.25 20.00
C ARG A 224 -7.55 -16.90 18.62
N LEU A 225 -6.74 -17.91 18.31
CA LEU A 225 -6.80 -18.63 17.04
C LEU A 225 -8.16 -19.31 16.83
N SER A 226 -8.74 -19.88 17.89
CA SER A 226 -10.09 -20.47 17.82
C SER A 226 -11.15 -19.44 17.38
N THR A 227 -11.05 -18.17 17.80
CA THR A 227 -12.00 -17.14 17.33
C THR A 227 -11.96 -16.94 15.82
N TYR A 228 -10.79 -17.04 15.21
CA TYR A 228 -10.63 -16.90 13.76
C TYR A 228 -11.22 -18.07 12.98
N THR A 229 -11.23 -19.29 13.54
CA THR A 229 -11.93 -20.43 12.91
C THR A 229 -13.45 -20.25 12.86
N THR A 230 -14.00 -19.41 13.73
CA THR A 230 -15.43 -19.00 13.69
C THR A 230 -15.66 -17.75 12.84
N GLN A 231 -14.68 -17.37 12.01
CA GLN A 231 -14.71 -16.19 11.13
C GLN A 231 -14.95 -14.88 11.89
N LYS A 232 -14.58 -14.82 13.18
CA LYS A 232 -14.66 -13.60 13.98
C LYS A 232 -13.35 -12.83 13.88
N GLY A 233 -13.32 -11.79 13.05
CA GLY A 233 -12.20 -10.84 12.97
C GLY A 233 -12.38 -9.66 13.94
N HIS A 234 -11.28 -9.01 14.32
CA HIS A 234 -11.31 -7.79 15.15
C HIS A 234 -11.79 -6.55 14.39
N THR A 235 -11.79 -6.64 13.07
CA THR A 235 -12.15 -5.55 12.17
C THR A 235 -13.06 -6.11 11.07
N PRO A 236 -13.91 -5.28 10.43
CA PRO A 236 -14.71 -5.71 9.29
C PRO A 236 -13.87 -6.31 8.16
N ASN A 237 -12.70 -5.71 7.87
CA ASN A 237 -11.77 -6.21 6.85
C ASN A 237 -11.21 -7.59 7.23
N MET A 238 -10.80 -7.78 8.49
CA MET A 238 -10.32 -9.08 8.96
C MET A 238 -11.44 -10.12 8.93
N LYS A 239 -12.66 -9.75 9.33
CA LYS A 239 -13.83 -10.65 9.27
C LYS A 239 -14.08 -11.10 7.84
N LYS A 240 -14.17 -10.16 6.89
CA LYS A 240 -14.35 -10.44 5.47
C LYS A 240 -13.22 -11.32 4.92
N PHE A 241 -11.97 -10.98 5.23
CA PHE A 241 -10.82 -11.78 4.82
C PHE A 241 -10.89 -13.24 5.32
N LEU A 242 -11.24 -13.45 6.60
CA LEU A 242 -11.38 -14.79 7.18
C LEU A 242 -12.52 -15.58 6.54
N GLN A 243 -13.59 -14.91 6.08
CA GLN A 243 -14.70 -15.52 5.36
C GLN A 243 -14.28 -15.93 3.95
N ASP A 244 -13.69 -14.99 3.20
CA ASP A 244 -13.31 -15.18 1.80
C ASP A 244 -12.18 -16.23 1.63
N ASN A 245 -11.32 -16.39 2.64
CA ASN A 245 -10.09 -17.19 2.56
C ASN A 245 -10.01 -18.35 3.59
N ALA A 246 -11.14 -18.76 4.16
CA ALA A 246 -11.20 -19.71 5.29
C ALA A 246 -10.31 -20.96 5.14
N HIS A 247 -10.15 -21.48 3.92
CA HIS A 247 -9.40 -22.71 3.64
C HIS A 247 -7.91 -22.51 3.31
N GLN A 248 -7.44 -21.27 3.21
CA GLN A 248 -6.09 -20.93 2.73
C GLN A 248 -5.24 -20.20 3.77
N ILE A 249 -5.78 -19.97 4.97
CA ILE A 249 -5.09 -19.24 6.03
C ILE A 249 -4.23 -20.20 6.84
N TYR A 250 -3.03 -19.72 7.16
CA TYR A 250 -2.07 -20.40 8.01
C TYR A 250 -1.72 -19.51 9.18
N PHE A 251 -1.34 -20.14 10.29
CA PHE A 251 -0.80 -19.47 11.45
C PHE A 251 0.51 -20.11 11.89
N ARG A 252 1.29 -19.33 12.60
CA ARG A 252 2.38 -19.78 13.45
C ARG A 252 2.42 -18.89 14.67
N TYR A 253 3.06 -19.36 15.72
CA TYR A 253 3.16 -18.60 16.96
C TYR A 253 4.50 -18.79 17.65
N LEU A 254 4.82 -17.82 18.49
CA LEU A 254 6.00 -17.77 19.33
C LEU A 254 5.54 -17.58 20.77
N LYS A 255 5.92 -18.49 21.66
CA LYS A 255 5.67 -18.37 23.10
C LYS A 255 6.68 -17.40 23.69
N ILE A 256 6.19 -16.27 24.20
CA ILE A 256 7.04 -15.22 24.76
C ILE A 256 6.26 -14.44 25.81
N LYS A 257 6.93 -14.13 26.93
CA LYS A 257 6.41 -13.20 27.94
C LYS A 257 6.60 -11.76 27.46
N ASP A 258 5.75 -10.84 27.94
CA ASP A 258 5.73 -9.45 27.47
C ASP A 258 5.41 -9.35 25.96
N CYS A 259 4.39 -10.08 25.54
CA CYS A 259 4.05 -10.24 24.13
C CYS A 259 3.72 -8.93 23.41
N LYS A 260 3.31 -7.87 24.14
CA LYS A 260 2.96 -6.55 23.58
C LYS A 260 4.20 -5.78 23.10
N SER A 261 5.26 -5.76 23.88
CA SER A 261 6.52 -5.08 23.51
C SER A 261 7.12 -5.71 22.27
N TYR A 262 7.15 -7.05 22.23
CA TYR A 262 7.65 -7.78 21.07
C TYR A 262 6.73 -7.67 19.84
N GLU A 263 5.39 -7.61 20.02
CA GLU A 263 4.47 -7.31 18.90
C GLU A 263 4.83 -5.96 18.26
N MET A 264 5.07 -4.93 19.08
CA MET A 264 5.49 -3.62 18.57
C MET A 264 6.83 -3.68 17.84
N LEU A 265 7.82 -4.40 18.38
CA LEU A 265 9.12 -4.57 17.73
C LEU A 265 8.99 -5.28 16.37
N LEU A 266 8.17 -6.33 16.29
CA LEU A 266 7.92 -7.06 15.05
C LEU A 266 7.18 -6.21 14.03
N LEU A 267 6.14 -5.48 14.44
CA LEU A 267 5.42 -4.58 13.55
C LEU A 267 6.31 -3.46 13.01
N ASN A 268 7.12 -2.83 13.86
CA ASN A 268 8.08 -1.81 13.43
C ASN A 268 9.12 -2.38 12.47
N SER A 269 9.62 -3.59 12.74
CA SER A 269 10.57 -4.26 11.86
C SER A 269 9.93 -4.66 10.53
N PHE A 270 8.69 -5.12 10.56
CA PHE A 270 7.91 -5.43 9.35
C PHE A 270 7.74 -4.18 8.50
N ILE A 271 7.35 -3.05 9.09
CA ILE A 271 7.25 -1.75 8.39
C ILE A 271 8.62 -1.35 7.80
N ASN A 272 9.71 -1.48 8.54
CA ASN A 272 11.04 -1.15 8.05
C ASN A 272 11.45 -1.99 6.82
N ILE A 273 11.03 -3.26 6.77
CA ILE A 273 11.37 -4.20 5.69
C ILE A 273 10.41 -4.07 4.50
N HIS A 274 9.11 -3.94 4.77
CA HIS A 274 8.04 -4.07 3.77
C HIS A 274 7.36 -2.73 3.42
N GLY A 275 7.53 -1.70 4.25
CA GLY A 275 7.11 -0.31 4.00
C GLY A 275 5.74 0.09 4.53
N GLU A 276 5.00 -0.87 5.07
CA GLU A 276 3.73 -0.62 5.75
C GLU A 276 3.43 -1.77 6.72
N LEU A 277 2.33 -1.68 7.45
CA LEU A 277 1.85 -2.74 8.32
C LEU A 277 1.32 -3.93 7.51
N PRO A 278 1.29 -5.15 8.07
CA PRO A 278 0.57 -6.25 7.45
C PRO A 278 -0.88 -5.84 7.13
N LYS A 279 -1.43 -6.27 5.99
CA LYS A 279 -2.68 -5.71 5.44
C LYS A 279 -3.89 -5.72 6.39
N LEU A 280 -3.92 -6.66 7.34
CA LEU A 280 -5.02 -6.81 8.30
C LEU A 280 -4.73 -6.14 9.65
N ASN A 281 -3.51 -5.63 9.87
CA ASN A 281 -3.19 -4.79 11.01
C ASN A 281 -3.73 -3.38 10.80
N LYS A 282 -4.30 -2.78 11.84
CA LYS A 282 -4.61 -1.35 11.85
C LYS A 282 -3.41 -0.58 12.36
N GLN A 283 -3.20 0.61 11.81
CA GLN A 283 -2.25 1.57 12.35
C GLN A 283 -2.70 1.92 13.77
N ARG A 284 -1.98 1.40 14.78
CA ARG A 284 -2.03 2.02 16.10
C ARG A 284 -1.39 3.38 15.87
N ILE A 285 -2.17 4.45 16.01
CA ILE A 285 -1.61 5.79 16.16
C ILE A 285 -0.59 5.63 17.27
N ILE A 286 0.69 5.78 16.92
CA ILE A 286 1.74 5.90 17.91
C ILE A 286 1.37 7.20 18.60
N ASN A 287 0.74 7.11 19.77
CA ASN A 287 0.74 8.20 20.74
C ASN A 287 2.22 8.39 21.09
N ILE A 288 2.93 9.12 20.23
CA ILE A 288 4.11 9.85 20.66
C ILE A 288 3.51 10.80 21.67
N SER A 289 3.67 10.47 22.95
CA SER A 289 3.50 11.42 24.03
C SER A 289 4.20 12.70 23.59
N GLN A 290 3.40 13.70 23.20
CA GLN A 290 3.85 15.07 23.22
C GLN A 290 4.10 15.33 24.70
N ALA A 291 5.34 15.15 25.12
CA ALA A 291 5.83 15.86 26.28
C ALA A 291 5.70 17.34 25.91
N VAL A 292 4.72 17.98 26.55
CA VAL A 292 4.65 19.44 26.67
C VAL A 292 5.87 19.89 27.46
#